data_AF-A0A7V9EZQ7-F1
#
_entry.id   AF-A0A7V9EZQ7-F1
#
_cell.length_a   1.000
_cell.length_b   1.000
_cell.length_c   1.000
_cell.angle_alpha   90.00
_cell.angle_beta   90.00
_cell.angle_gamma   90.00
#
_symmetry.space_group_name_H-M   'P 1'
#
loop_
_entity.id
_entity.type
_entity.pdbx_description
1 polymer ?
#
loop_
_entity_poly.entity_id
_entity_poly.type
_entity_poly.pdbx_seq_one_letter_code
_entity_poly.pdbx_strand_id
1 'polypeptide(L)'
;MAWVETGSLSFTARHDSDQAEAAQRVLDDLEDFRASLADLFEHVPGGISVVIHPRPLMLALAAPWLPFARAVSAPAGRRYFAGWFARGEIHVLAPAALERRASSVPG
;
A
#
# COMPACT_ATOMS: atom_id res chain seq x y z
N MET A 1 -10.92 15.59 -7.51
CA MET A 1 -9.59 16.01 -7.04
C MET A 1 -8.53 15.42 -7.95
N ALA A 2 -7.30 15.91 -7.90
CA ALA A 2 -6.25 15.58 -8.86
C ALA A 2 -5.35 14.47 -8.33
N TRP A 3 -4.98 13.52 -9.20
CA TRP A 3 -3.93 12.56 -8.89
C TRP A 3 -2.56 13.26 -9.00
N VAL A 4 -1.75 13.12 -7.97
CA VAL A 4 -0.41 13.70 -7.87
C VAL A 4 0.61 12.62 -7.53
N GLU A 5 1.88 12.99 -7.62
CA GLU A 5 3.01 12.12 -7.34
C GLU A 5 3.92 12.78 -6.31
N THR A 6 4.30 12.01 -5.28
CA THR A 6 5.23 12.41 -4.22
C THR A 6 6.36 11.38 -4.18
N GLY A 7 7.61 11.81 -4.04
CA GLY A 7 8.78 10.93 -4.07
C GLY A 7 9.56 10.93 -2.77
N SER A 8 10.21 9.81 -2.48
CA SER A 8 11.33 9.66 -1.54
C SER A 8 12.59 9.24 -2.30
N LEU A 9 13.62 8.77 -1.59
CA LEU A 9 14.88 8.32 -2.21
C LEU A 9 14.70 7.05 -3.07
N SER A 10 13.91 6.10 -2.57
CA SER A 10 13.77 4.75 -3.11
C SER A 10 12.35 4.46 -3.61
N PHE A 11 11.36 5.28 -3.25
CA PHE A 11 9.95 5.04 -3.53
C PHE A 11 9.26 6.27 -4.11
N THR A 12 8.15 6.04 -4.80
CA THR A 12 7.28 7.08 -5.33
C THR A 12 5.84 6.75 -5.01
N ALA A 13 5.07 7.66 -4.43
CA ALA A 13 3.65 7.50 -4.17
C ALA A 13 2.80 8.24 -5.22
N ARG A 14 1.84 7.55 -5.84
CA ARG A 14 0.77 8.13 -6.65
C ARG A 14 -0.52 8.11 -5.85
N HIS A 15 -1.15 9.27 -5.65
CA HIS A 15 -2.31 9.38 -4.76
C HIS A 15 -3.18 10.58 -5.14
N ASP A 16 -4.37 10.66 -4.56
CA ASP A 16 -5.19 11.88 -4.64
C ASP A 16 -4.53 13.00 -3.82
N SER A 17 -4.54 14.23 -4.33
CA SER A 17 -4.00 15.44 -3.70
C SER A 17 -4.38 15.63 -2.22
N ASP A 18 -5.57 15.18 -1.79
CA ASP A 18 -6.00 15.25 -0.38
C ASP A 18 -5.26 14.28 0.55
N GLN A 19 -4.55 13.29 -0.01
CA GLN A 19 -3.78 12.30 0.74
C GLN A 19 -2.29 12.62 0.85
N ALA A 20 -1.82 13.83 0.50
CA ALA A 20 -0.39 14.14 0.46
C ALA A 20 0.37 13.81 1.76
N GLU A 21 -0.16 14.20 2.91
CA GLU A 21 0.46 13.89 4.21
C GLU A 21 0.44 12.39 4.55
N ALA A 22 -0.63 11.69 4.17
CA ALA A 22 -0.72 10.25 4.38
C ALA A 22 0.24 9.50 3.45
N ALA A 23 0.41 9.97 2.20
CA ALA A 23 1.35 9.42 1.24
C ALA A 23 2.80 9.61 1.68
N GLN A 24 3.16 10.80 2.17
CA GLN A 24 4.51 11.05 2.69
C GLN A 24 4.84 10.10 3.85
N ARG A 25 3.93 9.93 4.81
CA ARG A 25 4.14 8.98 5.93
C ARG A 25 4.36 7.55 5.46
N VAL A 26 3.60 7.10 4.47
CA VAL A 26 3.79 5.75 3.88
C VAL A 26 5.17 5.63 3.23
N LEU A 27 5.66 6.67 2.56
CA LEU A 27 7.00 6.67 1.98
C LEU A 27 8.08 6.64 3.06
N ASP A 28 7.93 7.42 4.13
CA ASP A 28 8.86 7.43 5.27
C ASP A 28 8.93 6.04 5.93
N ASP A 29 7.77 5.42 6.22
CA ASP A 29 7.70 4.05 6.77
C ASP A 29 8.38 3.01 5.87
N LEU A 30 8.28 3.17 4.54
CA LEU A 30 8.91 2.28 3.58
C LEU A 30 10.43 2.47 3.51
N GLU A 31 10.93 3.70 3.64
CA GLU A 31 12.37 3.95 3.72
C GLU A 31 12.96 3.38 5.01
N ASP A 32 12.30 3.56 6.15
CA ASP A 32 12.73 2.99 7.43
C ASP A 32 12.76 1.46 7.39
N PHE A 33 11.73 0.86 6.78
CA PHE A 33 11.69 -0.58 6.58
C PHE A 33 12.81 -1.04 5.62
N ARG A 34 13.03 -0.32 4.52
CA ARG A 34 14.10 -0.61 3.57
C ARG A 34 15.48 -0.49 4.21
N ALA A 35 15.70 0.49 5.09
CA ALA A 35 16.94 0.62 5.87
C ALA A 35 17.15 -0.61 6.76
N SER A 36 16.10 -1.05 7.46
CA SER A 36 16.14 -2.26 8.28
C SER A 36 16.43 -3.53 7.47
N LEU A 37 15.94 -3.61 6.23
CA LEU A 37 16.25 -4.73 5.32
C LEU A 37 17.71 -4.70 4.84
N ALA A 38 18.34 -3.53 4.76
CA ALA A 38 19.72 -3.41 4.27
C ALA A 38 20.73 -4.05 5.23
N ASP A 39 20.36 -4.16 6.51
CA ASP A 39 21.16 -4.90 7.51
C ASP A 39 21.06 -6.42 7.34
N LEU A 40 20.02 -6.91 6.66
CA LEU A 40 19.70 -8.34 6.53
C LEU A 40 19.97 -8.90 5.13
N PHE A 41 19.90 -8.06 4.09
CA PHE A 41 19.98 -8.47 2.70
C PHE A 41 21.00 -7.61 1.94
N GLU A 42 21.79 -8.26 1.08
CA GLU A 42 22.76 -7.58 0.21
C GLU A 42 22.08 -6.62 -0.78
N HIS A 43 20.87 -6.98 -1.23
CA HIS A 43 20.09 -6.20 -2.17
C HIS A 43 18.74 -5.85 -1.56
N VAL A 44 18.41 -4.57 -1.58
CA VAL A 44 17.16 -4.02 -1.06
C VAL A 44 16.37 -3.34 -2.16
N PRO A 45 15.03 -3.31 -2.05
CA PRO A 45 14.17 -2.72 -3.06
C PRO A 45 14.45 -1.21 -3.26
N GLY A 46 14.28 -0.77 -4.51
CA GLY A 46 14.33 0.64 -4.90
C GLY A 46 13.65 0.85 -6.25
N GLY A 47 13.20 2.08 -6.52
CA GLY A 47 12.42 2.42 -7.70
C GLY A 47 11.02 1.79 -7.70
N ILE A 48 10.41 1.63 -6.52
CA ILE A 48 9.06 1.06 -6.39
C ILE A 48 8.02 2.18 -6.34
N SER A 49 6.97 2.06 -7.16
CA SER A 49 5.81 2.94 -7.12
C SER A 49 4.72 2.39 -6.19
N VAL A 50 4.13 3.25 -5.37
CA VAL A 50 3.05 2.95 -4.44
C VAL A 50 1.82 3.73 -4.87
N VAL A 51 0.77 3.04 -5.31
CA VAL A 51 -0.48 3.68 -5.70
C VAL A 51 -1.48 3.56 -4.56
N ILE A 52 -1.83 4.72 -3.98
CA ILE A 52 -2.64 4.82 -2.78
C ILE A 52 -4.08 5.16 -3.16
N HIS A 53 -4.99 4.22 -2.89
CA HIS A 53 -6.39 4.33 -3.28
C HIS A 53 -7.26 4.78 -2.09
N PRO A 54 -8.05 5.86 -2.23
CA PRO A 54 -8.88 6.37 -1.12
C PRO A 54 -10.09 5.46 -0.82
N ARG A 55 -10.43 4.52 -1.71
CA ARG A 55 -11.63 3.68 -1.63
C ARG A 55 -11.35 2.22 -2.03
N PRO A 56 -11.95 1.22 -1.34
CA PRO A 56 -11.82 -0.19 -1.69
C PRO A 56 -12.18 -0.55 -3.14
N LEU A 57 -13.19 0.10 -3.71
CA LEU A 57 -13.62 -0.15 -5.08
C LEU A 57 -12.53 0.26 -6.10
N MET A 58 -11.87 1.41 -5.88
CA MET A 58 -10.79 1.89 -6.76
C MET A 58 -9.61 0.90 -6.73
N LEU A 59 -9.24 0.43 -5.55
CA LEU A 59 -8.21 -0.61 -5.41
C LEU A 59 -8.60 -1.92 -6.10
N ALA A 60 -9.86 -2.36 -5.97
CA ALA A 60 -10.32 -3.59 -6.61
C ALA A 60 -10.32 -3.49 -8.15
N LEU A 61 -10.58 -2.31 -8.71
CA LEU A 61 -10.48 -2.05 -10.15
C LEU A 61 -9.02 -2.03 -10.62
N ALA A 62 -8.09 -1.47 -9.83
CA ALA A 62 -6.67 -1.44 -10.13
C ALA A 62 -6.00 -2.82 -10.00
N ALA A 63 -6.44 -3.64 -9.04
CA ALA A 63 -5.94 -4.98 -8.80
C ALA A 63 -7.10 -6.02 -8.78
N PRO A 64 -7.61 -6.44 -9.95
CA PRO A 64 -8.77 -7.33 -10.04
C PRO A 64 -8.59 -8.70 -9.39
N TRP A 65 -7.35 -9.16 -9.21
CA TRP A 65 -7.05 -10.40 -8.51
C TRP A 65 -7.21 -10.31 -6.99
N LEU A 66 -7.12 -9.11 -6.42
CA LEU A 66 -7.27 -8.88 -4.99
C LEU A 66 -8.61 -9.39 -4.42
N PRO A 67 -9.79 -9.03 -4.98
CA PRO A 67 -11.07 -9.54 -4.48
C PRO A 67 -11.17 -11.07 -4.63
N PHE A 68 -10.63 -11.65 -5.70
CA PHE A 68 -10.64 -13.10 -5.90
C PHE A 68 -9.78 -13.81 -4.85
N ALA A 69 -8.52 -13.39 -4.68
CA ALA A 69 -7.61 -13.92 -3.67
C ALA A 69 -8.19 -13.80 -2.25
N ARG A 70 -8.86 -12.69 -1.95
CA ARG A 70 -9.54 -12.49 -0.67
C ARG A 70 -10.72 -13.45 -0.48
N ALA A 71 -11.53 -13.71 -1.51
CA ALA A 71 -12.69 -14.58 -1.41
C ALA A 71 -12.31 -16.03 -1.06
N VAL A 72 -11.23 -16.52 -1.66
CA VAL A 72 -10.71 -17.89 -1.42
C VAL A 72 -9.85 -18.02 -0.17
N SER A 73 -9.54 -16.90 0.51
CA SER A 73 -8.75 -16.89 1.74
C SER A 73 -9.58 -17.24 2.97
N ALA A 74 -8.92 -17.91 3.94
CA ALA A 74 -9.49 -18.16 5.26
C ALA A 74 -10.00 -16.86 5.90
N PRO A 75 -11.09 -16.88 6.69
CA PRO A 75 -11.69 -15.67 7.26
C PRO A 75 -10.70 -14.75 7.97
N ALA A 76 -9.79 -15.33 8.78
CA ALA A 76 -8.74 -14.59 9.47
C ALA A 76 -7.69 -13.98 8.53
N GLY A 77 -7.44 -14.60 7.37
CA GLY A 77 -6.49 -14.11 6.37
C GLY A 77 -6.99 -12.91 5.56
N ARG A 78 -8.32 -12.75 5.42
CA ARG A 78 -8.95 -11.72 4.57
C ARG A 78 -8.54 -10.28 4.95
N ARG A 79 -8.16 -10.06 6.22
CA ARG A 79 -7.73 -8.75 6.73
C ARG A 79 -6.38 -8.29 6.18
N TYR A 80 -5.50 -9.22 5.79
CA TYR A 80 -4.17 -8.91 5.26
C TYR A 80 -4.19 -8.57 3.76
N PHE A 81 -5.29 -8.83 3.06
CA PHE A 81 -5.48 -8.42 1.66
C PHE A 81 -5.86 -6.93 1.57
N ALA A 82 -4.99 -6.06 2.10
CA ALA A 82 -5.13 -4.60 2.13
C ALA A 82 -4.61 -3.91 0.87
N GLY A 83 -3.86 -4.64 0.05
CA GLY A 83 -3.25 -4.19 -1.19
C GLY A 83 -2.85 -5.37 -2.06
N TRP A 84 -2.23 -5.07 -3.20
CA TRP A 84 -1.69 -6.05 -4.12
C TRP A 84 -0.36 -5.55 -4.67
N PHE A 85 0.63 -6.44 -4.75
CA PHE A 85 1.94 -6.12 -5.30
C PHE A 85 2.08 -6.67 -6.72
N ALA A 86 2.82 -5.95 -7.53
CA ALA A 86 3.28 -6.33 -8.85
C ALA A 86 4.78 -6.00 -8.97
N ARG A 87 5.37 -6.26 -10.14
CA ARG A 87 6.78 -5.93 -10.37
C ARG A 87 6.98 -4.42 -10.36
N GLY A 88 7.63 -3.90 -9.33
CA GLY A 88 7.96 -2.46 -9.20
C GLY A 88 6.79 -1.56 -8.80
N GLU A 89 5.61 -2.13 -8.51
CA GLU A 89 4.43 -1.36 -8.14
C GLU A 89 3.63 -2.05 -7.04
N ILE A 90 3.09 -1.27 -6.11
CA ILE A 90 2.25 -1.75 -5.02
C ILE A 90 0.99 -0.90 -4.98
N HIS A 91 -0.18 -1.53 -5.10
CA HIS A 91 -1.45 -0.86 -4.89
C HIS A 91 -1.95 -1.10 -3.48
N VAL A 92 -2.27 -0.04 -2.75
CA VAL A 92 -2.72 -0.11 -1.35
C VAL A 92 -3.92 0.79 -1.10
N LEU A 93 -4.64 0.54 -0.01
CA LEU A 93 -5.61 1.51 0.50
C LEU A 93 -4.90 2.66 1.20
N ALA A 94 -5.45 3.87 1.08
CA ALA A 94 -5.08 5.00 1.92
C ALA A 94 -5.23 4.63 3.41
N PRO A 95 -4.34 5.08 4.30
CA PRO A 95 -4.36 4.71 5.73
C PRO A 95 -5.74 4.84 6.38
N ALA A 96 -6.42 5.98 6.22
CA ALA A 96 -7.76 6.18 6.76
C ALA A 96 -8.81 5.20 6.19
N ALA A 97 -8.67 4.80 4.93
CA ALA A 97 -9.56 3.81 4.31
C ALA A 97 -9.23 2.38 4.77
N LEU A 98 -7.96 2.11 5.05
CA LEU A 98 -7.49 0.86 5.62
C LEU A 98 -7.99 0.70 7.06
N GLU A 99 -7.87 1.74 7.89
CA GLU A 99 -8.37 1.78 9.28
C GLU A 99 -9.87 1.51 9.36
N ARG A 100 -10.68 2.19 8.53
CA ARG A 100 -12.14 1.95 8.45
C ARG A 100 -12.49 0.51 8.07
N ARG A 101 -11.60 -0.15 7.34
CA ARG A 101 -11.77 -1.54 6.89
C ARG A 101 -11.20 -2.55 7.88
N ALA A 102 -10.23 -2.15 8.71
CA ALA A 102 -9.56 -3.03 9.64
C ALA A 102 -10.59 -3.67 10.59
N SER A 103 -10.35 -4.93 10.93
CA SER A 103 -11.22 -5.63 11.88
C SER A 103 -11.13 -4.94 13.24
N SER A 104 -12.27 -4.72 13.89
CA SER A 104 -12.35 -4.20 15.26
C SER A 104 -12.05 -5.26 16.34
N VAL A 105 -11.70 -6.49 15.93
CA VAL A 105 -11.37 -7.56 16.87
C VAL A 105 -9.93 -7.36 17.35
N PRO A 106 -9.68 -7.32 18.68
CA PRO A 106 -8.34 -7.23 19.23
C PRO A 106 -7.46 -8.37 18.71
N GLY A 107 -6.23 -8.02 18.31
CA GLY A 107 -5.19 -8.97 17.90
C GLY A 107 -4.53 -9.64 19.10
#